data_AF-A0A355XPL5-F1
#
_entry.id   AF-A0A355XPL5-F1
#
_cell.length_a   1.000
_cell.length_b   1.000
_cell.length_c   1.000
_cell.angle_alpha   90.00
_cell.angle_beta   90.00
_cell.angle_gamma   90.00
#
_symmetry.space_group_name_H-M   'P 1'
#
loop_
_entity.id
_entity.type
_entity.pdbx_description
1 polymer ?
#
loop_
_entity_poly.entity_id
_entity_poly.type
_entity_poly.pdbx_seq_one_letter_code
_entity_poly.pdbx_strand_id
1 'polypeptide(L)' 'NLVEMIELKDHPWFVTGQFHPELKSRVSAAHPLFRDFVGAAVQYHLKSDHV' A
#
# COMPACT_ATOMS: atom_id res chain seq x y z
N ASN A 1 -25.18 0.55 2.79
CA ASN A 1 -23.79 0.21 3.13
C ASN A 1 -23.01 0.08 1.85
N LEU A 2 -21.97 0.87 1.67
CA LEU A 2 -21.04 0.78 0.52
C LEU A 2 -19.74 0.14 1.01
N VAL A 3 -19.08 -0.61 0.12
CA VAL A 3 -17.76 -1.17 0.42
C VAL A 3 -16.72 -0.08 0.13
N GLU A 4 -15.96 0.29 1.14
CA GLU A 4 -14.99 1.40 1.06
C GLU A 4 -13.55 0.93 0.82
N MET A 5 -13.23 -0.33 1.13
CA MET A 5 -11.89 -0.91 1.02
C MET A 5 -11.94 -2.42 0.77
N ILE A 6 -10.95 -2.94 0.03
CA ILE A 6 -10.76 -4.36 -0.24
C ILE A 6 -9.29 -4.72 -0.01
N GLU A 7 -9.05 -5.91 0.54
CA GLU A 7 -7.73 -6.53 0.68
C GLU A 7 -7.74 -7.96 0.14
N LEU A 8 -6.60 -8.44 -0.37
CA LEU A 8 -6.44 -9.81 -0.86
C LEU A 8 -5.43 -10.57 0.01
N LYS A 9 -5.89 -11.64 0.65
CA LYS A 9 -5.13 -12.38 1.69
C LYS A 9 -3.81 -12.99 1.20
N ASP A 10 -3.78 -13.49 -0.03
CA ASP A 10 -2.64 -14.23 -0.58
C ASP A 10 -1.73 -13.36 -1.49
N HIS A 11 -1.74 -12.05 -1.26
CA HIS A 11 -0.88 -11.10 -1.97
C HIS A 11 -0.03 -10.32 -0.95
N PRO A 12 1.28 -10.14 -1.18
CA PRO A 12 2.20 -9.55 -0.19
C PRO A 12 1.79 -8.15 0.27
N TRP A 13 1.14 -7.39 -0.61
CA TRP A 13 0.47 -6.14 -0.28
C TRP A 13 -0.59 -5.84 -1.34
N PHE A 14 -1.88 -5.99 -1.01
CA PHE A 14 -2.99 -5.63 -1.90
C PHE A 14 -4.05 -4.92 -1.08
N VAL A 15 -4.13 -3.61 -1.24
CA VAL A 15 -5.12 -2.76 -0.58
C VAL A 15 -5.65 -1.76 -1.62
N THR A 16 -6.98 -1.66 -1.73
CA THR A 16 -7.65 -0.68 -2.59
C THR A 16 -8.81 -0.04 -1.84
N GLY A 17 -9.12 1.23 -2.12
CA GLY A 17 -10.24 1.94 -1.52
C GLY A 17 -10.90 2.90 -2.50
N GLN A 18 -12.16 3.26 -2.23
CA GLN A 18 -12.95 4.17 -3.07
C GLN A 18 -12.53 5.64 -2.91
N PHE A 19 -11.95 5.97 -1.75
CA PHE A 19 -11.56 7.31 -1.37
C PHE A 19 -10.18 7.72 -1.92
N HIS A 20 -9.84 9.00 -1.74
CA HIS A 20 -8.66 9.65 -2.31
C HIS A 20 -7.60 9.96 -1.22
N PRO A 21 -6.77 8.99 -0.79
CA PRO A 21 -5.77 9.18 0.27
C PRO A 21 -4.66 10.18 -0.10
N GLU A 22 -4.43 10.41 -1.39
CA GLU A 22 -3.44 11.33 -1.92
C GLU A 22 -3.69 12.77 -1.48
N LEU A 23 -4.96 13.17 -1.35
CA LEU A 23 -5.31 14.52 -0.91
C LEU A 23 -4.92 14.79 0.55
N LYS A 24 -4.73 13.72 1.34
CA LYS A 24 -4.29 13.78 2.75
C LYS A 24 -2.79 13.52 2.93
N SER A 25 -2.08 13.11 1.89
CA SER A 25 -0.63 12.86 1.94
C SER A 25 0.16 14.18 1.96
N ARG A 26 1.27 14.23 2.70
CA ARG A 26 2.17 15.39 2.76
C ARG A 26 3.62 14.94 2.64
N VAL A 27 4.52 15.82 2.20
CA VAL A 27 5.96 15.50 2.05
C VAL A 27 6.58 15.05 3.38
N SER A 28 6.27 15.73 4.48
CA SER A 28 6.76 15.39 5.82
C SER A 28 5.99 14.25 6.49
N ALA A 29 4.84 13.85 5.94
CA ALA A 29 3.95 12.84 6.51
C ALA A 29 3.19 12.13 5.38
N ALA A 30 3.88 11.19 4.72
CA ALA A 30 3.27 10.37 3.69
C ALA A 30 2.09 9.57 4.27
N HIS A 31 0.97 9.53 3.55
CA HIS A 31 -0.19 8.74 3.97
C HIS A 31 0.20 7.26 4.10
N PRO A 32 -0.26 6.54 5.14
CA PRO A 32 0.13 5.16 5.39
C PRO A 32 0.02 4.23 4.18
N LEU A 33 -1.10 4.30 3.43
CA LEU A 33 -1.29 3.50 2.22
C LEU A 33 -0.14 3.61 1.21
N PHE A 34 0.40 4.82 0.98
CA PHE A 34 1.51 4.99 0.04
C PHE A 34 2.86 4.58 0.65
N ARG A 35 3.10 4.97 1.91
CA ARG A 35 4.34 4.62 2.61
C ARG A 35 4.50 3.10 2.69
N ASP A 36 3.43 2.41 3.06
CA ASP A 36 3.45 0.98 3.29
C ASP A 36 3.43 0.20 1.96
N PHE A 37 2.79 0.72 0.90
CA PHE A 37 2.92 0.18 -0.46
C PHE A 37 4.37 0.18 -0.93
N VAL A 38 5.05 1.32 -0.84
CA VAL A 38 6.46 1.43 -1.24
C VAL A 38 7.34 0.54 -0.37
N GLY A 39 7.09 0.51 0.94
CA GLY A 39 7.78 -0.41 1.85
C GLY A 39 7.64 -1.87 1.43
N ALA A 40 6.43 -2.32 1.13
CA ALA A 40 6.18 -3.67 0.65
C ALA A 40 6.84 -3.96 -0.70
N ALA A 41 6.85 -2.99 -1.63
CA ALA A 41 7.53 -3.11 -2.92
C ALA A 41 9.05 -3.27 -2.75
N VAL A 42 9.68 -2.52 -1.84
CA VAL A 42 11.11 -2.67 -1.50
C VAL A 42 11.37 -4.05 -0.91
N GLN A 43 10.53 -4.49 0.04
CA GLN A 43 10.69 -5.82 0.64
C GLN A 43 10.52 -6.94 -0.39
N TYR A 44 9.60 -6.79 -1.34
CA TYR A 44 9.41 -7.73 -2.42
C TYR A 44 10.65 -7.81 -3.33
N HIS A 45 11.18 -6.65 -3.73
CA HIS A 45 12.40 -6.57 -4.54
C HIS A 45 13.60 -7.25 -3.86
N LEU A 46 13.83 -6.95 -2.58
CA LEU A 46 14.95 -7.54 -1.82
C LEU A 46 14.80 -9.06 -1.66
N LYS A 47 13.59 -9.59 -1.56
CA LYS A 47 13.36 -11.04 -1.54
C LYS A 47 13.67 -11.70 -2.88
N SER A 48 13.40 -11.02 -4.00
CA SER A 48 13.70 -11.55 -5.33
C SER A 48 15.20 -11.65 -5.63
N ASP A 49 16.02 -10.77 -5.04
CA ASP A 49 17.48 -10.75 -5.26
C ASP A 49 18.26 -11.81 -4.45
N HIS A 50 17.57 -12.55 -3.57
CA HIS A 50 18.16 -13.60 -2.73
C HIS A 50 17.69 -15.02 -3.11
N VAL A 51 17.16 -15.21 -4.33
CA VAL A 51 16.82 -16.51 -4.93
C VAL A 51 17.74 -16.81 -6.10
#